data_AF-A0A140EBT2-F1
#
_entry.id   AF-A0A140EBT2-F1
#
_cell.length_a   1.000
_cell.length_b   1.000
_cell.length_c   1.000
_cell.angle_alpha   90.00
_cell.angle_beta   90.00
_cell.angle_gamma   90.00
#
_symmetry.space_group_name_H-M   'P 1'
#
loop_
_entity.id
_entity.type
_entity.pdbx_description
1 polymer ?
#
loop_
_entity_poly.entity_id
_entity_poly.type
_entity_poly.pdbx_seq_one_letter_code
_entity_poly.pdbx_strand_id
1 'polypeptide(L)'
;DRPEPQQRKPLARRSLDLAGSLQDAEVLLFDADSPGELRERLTRAADETIRLSYGQITDLAALLQRELRDLPWRAAAVVTSPEDAERQLRRLITAVDQRDGRETAFAADGNTFLGHAADEPRIGFLFPGQGSGTSTTGGALARRFPEAAEAYATAALPTTGDMTATETAQPRIATGSLAGLKVLDSLGIEAGLAVGHSLGELSALHWAGSLTDAQLLETARVRGRAMADHSASGTMASLAAGPETAERLAQGLPVVVSGYNGPAQTVVAGPVDAIEALAARAAEES
;
A
#
# COMPACT_ATOMS: atom_id res chain seq x y z
N ASP A 1 2.49 -7.72 -56.16
CA ASP A 1 3.17 -7.17 -54.97
C ASP A 1 2.58 -7.74 -53.70
N ARG A 2 3.31 -8.65 -53.04
CA ARG A 2 3.02 -9.03 -51.65
C ARG A 2 3.71 -7.99 -50.75
N PRO A 3 3.00 -7.37 -49.79
CA PRO A 3 3.65 -6.45 -48.86
C PRO A 3 4.72 -7.21 -48.08
N GLU A 4 5.93 -6.64 -48.00
CA GLU A 4 7.01 -7.22 -47.22
C GLU A 4 6.57 -7.37 -45.75
N PRO A 5 6.90 -8.50 -45.09
CA PRO A 5 6.56 -8.69 -43.69
C PRO A 5 7.26 -7.62 -42.85
N GLN A 6 6.47 -6.72 -42.25
CA GLN A 6 6.97 -5.76 -41.28
C GLN A 6 7.71 -6.53 -40.16
N GLN A 7 9.03 -6.31 -40.06
CA GLN A 7 9.81 -6.82 -38.93
C GLN A 7 9.17 -6.31 -37.63
N ARG A 8 8.76 -7.25 -36.77
CA ARG A 8 8.27 -6.93 -35.43
C ARG A 8 9.38 -6.18 -34.71
N LYS A 9 9.11 -4.94 -34.29
CA LYS A 9 10.05 -4.18 -33.46
C LYS A 9 10.35 -5.02 -32.20
N PRO A 10 11.62 -5.18 -31.81
CA PRO A 10 11.96 -5.87 -30.57
C PRO A 10 11.27 -5.17 -29.40
N LEU A 11 10.63 -5.97 -28.54
CA LEU A 11 9.95 -5.47 -27.35
C LEU A 11 10.97 -4.76 -26.45
N ALA A 12 10.56 -3.67 -25.82
CA ALA A 12 11.39 -3.00 -24.82
C ALA A 12 11.71 -3.98 -23.67
N ARG A 13 12.90 -3.84 -23.07
CA ARG A 13 13.33 -4.70 -21.96
C ARG A 13 12.29 -4.77 -20.84
N ARG A 14 11.71 -3.62 -20.47
CA ARG A 14 10.59 -3.53 -19.51
C ARG A 14 9.40 -4.39 -19.90
N SER A 15 9.03 -4.41 -21.19
CA SER A 15 7.90 -5.23 -21.68
C SER A 15 8.20 -6.73 -21.59
N LEU A 16 9.45 -7.14 -21.85
CA LEU A 16 9.88 -8.53 -21.70
C LEU A 16 9.90 -8.96 -20.23
N ASP A 17 10.39 -8.09 -19.34
CA ASP A 17 10.43 -8.36 -17.90
C ASP A 17 9.01 -8.48 -17.31
N LEU A 18 8.08 -7.59 -17.71
CA LEU A 18 6.68 -7.66 -17.31
C LEU A 18 5.97 -8.90 -17.86
N ALA A 19 6.23 -9.28 -19.11
CA ALA A 19 5.65 -10.48 -19.74
C ALA A 19 6.19 -11.79 -19.16
N GLY A 20 7.41 -11.78 -18.60
CA GLY A 20 7.99 -12.92 -17.89
C GLY A 20 7.59 -13.01 -16.41
N SER A 21 6.98 -11.97 -15.84
CA SER A 21 6.51 -11.98 -14.46
C SER A 21 5.24 -12.82 -14.32
N LEU A 22 5.10 -13.55 -13.19
CA LEU A 22 3.86 -14.25 -12.86
C LEU A 22 2.77 -13.21 -12.58
N GLN A 23 1.95 -12.92 -13.60
CA GLN A 23 0.76 -12.08 -13.47
C GLN A 23 -0.43 -12.98 -13.13
N ASP A 24 -0.91 -12.89 -11.90
CA ASP A 24 -2.04 -13.67 -11.36
C ASP A 24 -3.35 -12.88 -11.35
N ALA A 25 -3.30 -11.58 -11.64
CA ALA A 25 -4.47 -10.71 -11.73
C ALA A 25 -4.31 -9.59 -12.77
N GLU A 26 -5.45 -9.10 -13.24
CA GLU A 26 -5.60 -7.93 -14.11
C GLU A 26 -6.54 -6.90 -13.48
N VAL A 27 -6.43 -5.65 -13.90
CA VAL A 27 -7.36 -4.58 -13.49
C VAL A 27 -8.17 -4.11 -14.68
N LEU A 28 -9.48 -4.33 -14.64
CA LEU A 28 -10.42 -3.81 -15.63
C LEU A 28 -10.91 -2.44 -15.18
N LEU A 29 -10.75 -1.42 -16.01
CA LEU A 29 -11.06 -0.02 -15.70
C LEU A 29 -12.21 0.48 -16.58
N PHE A 30 -13.13 1.23 -16.00
CA PHE A 30 -14.28 1.79 -16.71
C PHE A 30 -14.52 3.23 -16.28
N ASP A 31 -14.95 4.05 -17.22
CA ASP A 31 -15.49 5.37 -16.96
C ASP A 31 -16.74 5.68 -17.82
N ALA A 32 -17.57 6.61 -17.36
CA ALA A 32 -18.78 7.05 -18.06
C ALA A 32 -19.28 8.41 -17.56
N ASP A 33 -20.13 9.07 -18.37
CA ASP A 33 -20.77 10.34 -18.00
C ASP A 33 -21.93 10.14 -17.02
N SER A 34 -22.50 8.94 -16.98
CA SER A 34 -23.64 8.62 -16.13
C SER A 34 -23.59 7.19 -15.58
N PRO A 35 -24.30 6.90 -14.47
CA PRO A 35 -24.44 5.53 -13.97
C PRO A 35 -25.04 4.58 -15.01
N GLY A 36 -25.97 5.08 -15.84
CA GLY A 36 -26.62 4.27 -16.88
C GLY A 36 -25.63 3.83 -17.95
N GLU A 37 -24.81 4.74 -18.47
CA GLU A 37 -23.76 4.42 -19.44
C GLU A 37 -22.69 3.50 -18.81
N LEU A 38 -22.29 3.75 -17.56
CA LEU A 38 -21.34 2.88 -16.85
C LEU A 38 -21.87 1.44 -16.78
N ARG A 39 -23.15 1.29 -16.40
CA ARG A 39 -23.83 0.00 -16.33
C ARG A 39 -23.86 -0.71 -17.68
N GLU A 40 -24.13 0.01 -18.77
CA GLU A 40 -24.11 -0.56 -20.13
C GLU A 40 -22.72 -1.06 -20.52
N ARG A 41 -21.67 -0.26 -20.25
CA ARG A 41 -20.27 -0.67 -20.51
C ARG A 41 -19.89 -1.91 -19.70
N LEU A 42 -20.22 -1.94 -18.41
CA LEU A 42 -19.98 -3.09 -17.54
C LEU A 42 -20.73 -4.35 -18.02
N THR A 43 -21.98 -4.20 -18.47
CA THR A 43 -22.80 -5.32 -18.97
C THR A 43 -22.18 -5.92 -20.23
N ARG A 44 -21.77 -5.07 -21.19
CA ARG A 44 -21.10 -5.52 -22.41
C ARG A 44 -19.82 -6.29 -22.09
N ALA A 45 -18.97 -5.74 -21.21
CA ALA A 45 -17.74 -6.41 -20.82
C ALA A 45 -18.02 -7.75 -20.12
N ALA A 46 -19.01 -7.82 -19.21
CA ALA A 46 -19.36 -9.06 -18.52
C ALA A 46 -19.79 -10.16 -19.50
N ASP A 47 -20.64 -9.84 -20.48
CA ASP A 47 -21.14 -10.81 -21.45
C ASP A 47 -20.04 -11.29 -22.42
N GLU A 48 -19.02 -10.47 -22.69
CA GLU A 48 -17.87 -10.83 -23.51
C GLU A 48 -16.84 -11.66 -22.75
N THR A 49 -16.61 -11.37 -21.45
CA THR A 49 -15.55 -12.00 -20.65
C THR A 49 -15.64 -13.53 -20.60
N ILE A 50 -16.83 -14.11 -20.55
CA ILE A 50 -17.02 -15.58 -20.49
C ILE A 50 -16.45 -16.32 -21.70
N ARG A 51 -16.21 -15.61 -22.82
CA ARG A 51 -15.68 -16.17 -24.06
C ARG A 51 -14.18 -15.98 -24.21
N LEU A 52 -13.54 -15.27 -23.28
CA LEU A 52 -12.13 -14.95 -23.32
C LEU A 52 -11.30 -16.07 -22.69
N SER A 53 -10.10 -16.28 -23.24
CA SER A 53 -9.05 -17.03 -22.57
C SER A 53 -8.32 -16.15 -21.55
N TYR A 54 -7.54 -16.77 -20.66
CA TYR A 54 -6.70 -16.05 -19.67
C TYR A 54 -5.84 -14.96 -20.32
N GLY A 55 -5.16 -15.25 -21.43
CA GLY A 55 -4.32 -14.25 -22.12
C GLY A 55 -5.11 -13.09 -22.74
N GLN A 56 -6.38 -13.31 -23.09
CA GLN A 56 -7.24 -12.26 -23.64
C GLN A 56 -7.79 -11.32 -22.56
N ILE A 57 -7.75 -11.69 -21.28
CA ILE A 57 -8.11 -10.77 -20.18
C ILE A 57 -7.08 -9.64 -20.08
N THR A 58 -5.79 -9.93 -20.28
CA THR A 58 -4.74 -8.90 -20.37
C THR A 58 -4.99 -7.94 -21.52
N ASP A 59 -5.36 -8.46 -22.71
CA ASP A 59 -5.70 -7.63 -23.86
C ASP A 59 -6.93 -6.76 -23.59
N LEU A 60 -7.96 -7.31 -22.92
CA LEU A 60 -9.14 -6.57 -22.50
C LEU A 60 -8.79 -5.46 -21.51
N ALA A 61 -7.98 -5.74 -20.49
CA ALA A 61 -7.54 -4.75 -19.52
C ALA A 61 -6.81 -3.57 -20.20
N ALA A 62 -5.89 -3.89 -21.13
CA ALA A 62 -5.17 -2.90 -21.91
C ALA A 62 -6.09 -2.10 -22.86
N LEU A 63 -7.09 -2.74 -23.47
CA LEU A 63 -8.08 -2.06 -24.30
C LEU A 63 -8.92 -1.09 -23.46
N LEU A 64 -9.49 -1.56 -22.37
CA LEU A 64 -10.33 -0.77 -21.46
C LEU A 64 -9.57 0.43 -20.91
N GLN A 65 -8.31 0.26 -20.51
CA GLN A 65 -7.45 1.36 -20.09
C GLN A 65 -7.30 2.43 -21.18
N ARG A 66 -7.12 2.03 -22.44
CA ARG A 66 -6.97 2.96 -23.58
C ARG A 66 -8.27 3.67 -23.95
N GLU A 67 -9.41 3.10 -23.58
CA GLU A 67 -10.74 3.68 -23.80
C GLU A 67 -11.19 4.63 -22.69
N LEU A 68 -10.39 4.82 -21.64
CA LEU A 68 -10.66 5.81 -20.62
C LEU A 68 -10.65 7.22 -21.23
N ARG A 69 -11.64 8.02 -20.82
CA ARG A 69 -11.92 9.39 -21.26
C ARG A 69 -11.93 10.38 -20.08
N ASP A 70 -11.44 9.96 -18.92
CA ASP A 70 -11.42 10.69 -17.65
C ASP A 70 -12.80 11.11 -17.12
N LEU A 71 -13.83 10.32 -17.41
CA LEU A 71 -15.23 10.64 -17.06
C LEU A 71 -15.52 10.46 -15.55
N PRO A 72 -16.56 11.12 -15.01
CA PRO A 72 -16.78 11.20 -13.57
C PRO A 72 -17.21 9.88 -12.93
N TRP A 73 -18.03 9.06 -13.60
CA TRP A 73 -18.44 7.77 -13.04
C TRP A 73 -17.39 6.72 -13.38
N ARG A 74 -16.72 6.17 -12.36
CA ARG A 74 -15.58 5.27 -12.52
C ARG A 74 -15.84 3.94 -11.82
N ALA A 75 -15.41 2.85 -12.45
CA ALA A 75 -15.39 1.54 -11.82
C ALA A 75 -14.08 0.81 -12.12
N ALA A 76 -13.65 -0.01 -11.15
CA ALA A 76 -12.50 -0.89 -11.33
C ALA A 76 -12.81 -2.29 -10.78
N ALA A 77 -12.29 -3.31 -11.43
CA ALA A 77 -12.35 -4.70 -10.96
C ALA A 77 -10.97 -5.36 -11.07
N VAL A 78 -10.50 -5.96 -9.98
CA VAL A 78 -9.36 -6.87 -9.95
C VAL A 78 -9.86 -8.27 -10.28
N VAL A 79 -9.28 -8.91 -11.30
CA VAL A 79 -9.78 -10.17 -11.85
C VAL A 79 -8.65 -11.17 -12.07
N THR A 80 -8.85 -12.44 -11.72
CA THR A 80 -7.81 -13.49 -11.87
C THR A 80 -8.12 -14.48 -12.99
N SER A 81 -9.35 -14.50 -13.50
CA SER A 81 -9.79 -15.39 -14.59
C SER A 81 -10.98 -14.77 -15.35
N PRO A 82 -11.33 -15.29 -16.54
CA PRO A 82 -12.55 -14.90 -17.25
C PRO A 82 -13.84 -15.02 -16.40
N GLU A 83 -13.97 -16.10 -15.63
CA GLU A 83 -15.14 -16.35 -14.77
C GLU A 83 -15.15 -15.43 -13.54
N ASP A 84 -13.98 -15.09 -12.99
CA ASP A 84 -13.88 -14.05 -11.96
C ASP A 84 -14.21 -12.67 -12.52
N ALA A 85 -13.74 -12.35 -13.73
CA ALA A 85 -14.08 -11.10 -14.39
C ALA A 85 -15.58 -10.92 -14.55
N GLU A 86 -16.28 -11.92 -15.10
CA GLU A 86 -17.74 -11.88 -15.20
C GLU A 86 -18.39 -11.66 -13.82
N ARG A 87 -17.95 -12.41 -12.80
CA ARG A 87 -18.48 -12.29 -11.44
C ARG A 87 -18.29 -10.89 -10.85
N GLN A 88 -17.09 -10.31 -10.97
CA GLN A 88 -16.81 -8.97 -10.43
C GLN A 88 -17.58 -7.88 -11.20
N LEU A 89 -17.69 -8.00 -12.53
CA LEU A 89 -18.46 -7.06 -13.34
C LEU A 89 -19.96 -7.13 -13.01
N ARG A 90 -20.53 -8.32 -12.81
CA ARG A 90 -21.93 -8.48 -12.36
C ARG A 90 -22.16 -7.89 -10.96
N ARG A 91 -21.18 -7.99 -10.06
CA ARG A 91 -21.21 -7.31 -8.75
C ARG A 91 -21.22 -5.79 -8.92
N LEU A 92 -20.38 -5.24 -9.80
CA LEU A 92 -20.36 -3.81 -10.11
C LEU A 92 -21.69 -3.32 -10.70
N ILE A 93 -22.29 -4.07 -11.63
CA ILE A 93 -23.62 -3.75 -12.18
C ILE A 93 -24.65 -3.65 -11.04
N THR A 94 -24.64 -4.61 -10.12
CA THR A 94 -25.54 -4.59 -8.94
C THR A 94 -25.28 -3.37 -8.06
N ALA A 95 -24.00 -3.01 -7.83
CA ALA A 95 -23.63 -1.84 -7.05
C ALA A 95 -24.09 -0.51 -7.71
N VAL A 96 -24.00 -0.41 -9.04
CA VAL A 96 -24.50 0.75 -9.80
C VAL A 96 -26.03 0.86 -9.69
N ASP A 97 -26.73 -0.26 -9.78
CA ASP A 97 -28.20 -0.33 -9.69
C ASP A 97 -28.71 0.00 -8.27
N GLN A 98 -27.97 -0.41 -7.24
CA GLN A 98 -28.32 -0.23 -5.83
C GLN A 98 -27.74 1.04 -5.19
N ARG A 99 -27.11 1.93 -5.97
CA ARG A 99 -26.46 3.12 -5.43
C ARG A 99 -27.45 3.95 -4.61
N ASP A 100 -27.05 4.30 -3.39
CA ASP A 100 -27.88 5.04 -2.42
C ASP A 100 -27.39 6.48 -2.23
N GLY A 101 -26.81 7.07 -3.27
CA GLY A 101 -26.24 8.43 -3.22
C GLY A 101 -24.83 8.50 -2.62
N ARG A 102 -24.23 7.36 -2.20
CA ARG A 102 -22.80 7.30 -1.88
C ARG A 102 -21.96 7.63 -3.11
N GLU A 103 -20.96 8.48 -2.90
CA GLU A 103 -20.02 8.88 -3.95
C GLU A 103 -18.98 7.79 -4.25
N THR A 104 -18.62 6.95 -3.28
CA THR A 104 -17.64 5.88 -3.44
C THR A 104 -18.04 4.62 -2.68
N ALA A 105 -17.76 3.45 -3.27
CA ALA A 105 -17.96 2.15 -2.66
C ALA A 105 -16.83 1.19 -3.03
N PHE A 106 -16.31 0.47 -2.03
CA PHE A 106 -15.41 -0.66 -2.20
C PHE A 106 -16.12 -1.94 -1.78
N ALA A 107 -15.92 -3.04 -2.51
CA ALA A 107 -16.32 -4.34 -2.01
C ALA A 107 -15.50 -4.72 -0.77
N ALA A 108 -16.10 -5.54 0.11
CA ALA A 108 -15.45 -5.98 1.34
C ALA A 108 -14.17 -6.82 1.10
N ASP A 109 -14.07 -7.47 -0.06
CA ASP A 109 -12.88 -8.20 -0.50
C ASP A 109 -11.84 -7.32 -1.19
N GLY A 110 -12.14 -6.03 -1.40
CA GLY A 110 -11.26 -5.06 -2.05
C GLY A 110 -11.13 -5.22 -3.56
N ASN A 111 -11.85 -6.16 -4.19
CA ASN A 111 -11.67 -6.48 -5.61
C ASN A 111 -12.46 -5.59 -6.55
N THR A 112 -13.44 -4.83 -6.05
CA THR A 112 -14.19 -3.88 -6.88
C THR A 112 -14.28 -2.51 -6.23
N PHE A 113 -14.28 -1.51 -7.10
CA PHE A 113 -14.45 -0.10 -6.78
C PHE A 113 -15.50 0.52 -7.70
N LEU A 114 -16.39 1.32 -7.13
CA LEU A 114 -17.31 2.19 -7.84
C LEU A 114 -17.20 3.59 -7.23
N GLY A 115 -17.06 4.62 -8.05
CA GLY A 115 -16.92 5.99 -7.57
C GLY A 115 -17.47 7.03 -8.54
N HIS A 116 -17.77 8.21 -7.99
CA HIS A 116 -18.05 9.44 -8.70
C HIS A 116 -16.95 10.45 -8.40
N ALA A 117 -16.10 10.72 -9.39
CA ALA A 117 -15.03 11.71 -9.30
C ALA A 117 -15.60 13.11 -9.60
N ALA A 118 -15.98 13.82 -8.54
CA ALA A 118 -16.45 15.21 -8.63
C ALA A 118 -15.29 16.22 -8.64
N ASP A 119 -14.24 15.95 -7.87
CA ASP A 119 -13.08 16.81 -7.67
C ASP A 119 -11.77 16.03 -7.85
N GLU A 120 -10.67 16.77 -8.05
CA GLU A 120 -9.33 16.18 -8.09
C GLU A 120 -8.97 15.59 -6.70
N PRO A 121 -8.57 14.31 -6.62
CA PRO A 121 -8.29 13.68 -5.34
C PRO A 121 -7.01 14.24 -4.71
N ARG A 122 -7.05 14.52 -3.41
CA ARG A 122 -5.86 14.86 -2.63
C ARG A 122 -5.28 13.59 -1.99
N ILE A 123 -4.14 13.14 -2.51
CA ILE A 123 -3.45 11.96 -2.02
C ILE A 123 -2.39 12.38 -1.00
N GLY A 124 -2.33 11.67 0.13
CA GLY A 124 -1.27 11.81 1.13
C GLY A 124 -0.61 10.45 1.40
N PHE A 125 0.72 10.41 1.43
CA PHE A 125 1.45 9.19 1.77
C PHE A 125 1.66 9.10 3.29
N LEU A 126 1.37 7.92 3.85
CA LEU A 126 1.61 7.61 5.24
C LEU A 126 2.68 6.53 5.34
N PHE A 127 3.82 6.88 5.93
CA PHE A 127 4.93 5.96 6.12
C PHE A 127 4.89 5.34 7.52
N PRO A 128 4.89 4.00 7.61
CA PRO A 128 4.76 3.33 8.89
C PRO A 128 6.03 3.45 9.74
N GLY A 129 5.84 3.29 11.06
CA GLY A 129 6.93 3.20 12.02
C GLY A 129 7.47 1.78 12.21
N GLN A 130 8.16 1.59 13.34
CA GLN A 130 8.66 0.28 13.76
C GLN A 130 7.50 -0.71 14.01
N GLY A 131 7.72 -1.99 13.69
CA GLY A 131 6.70 -3.05 13.85
C GLY A 131 5.97 -3.43 12.55
N SER A 132 6.19 -2.70 11.45
CA SER A 132 5.55 -3.01 10.17
C SER A 132 6.30 -4.05 9.35
N GLY A 133 5.55 -5.02 8.83
CA GLY A 133 6.05 -6.09 7.96
C GLY A 133 7.09 -7.00 8.63
N THR A 134 7.40 -8.10 7.97
CA THR A 134 8.46 -9.04 8.40
C THR A 134 9.34 -9.51 7.23
N SER A 135 8.95 -9.22 5.99
CA SER A 135 9.62 -9.70 4.78
C SER A 135 10.86 -8.86 4.42
N THR A 136 11.90 -9.55 3.97
CA THR A 136 13.14 -8.98 3.41
C THR A 136 13.30 -9.20 1.91
N THR A 137 12.31 -9.85 1.28
CA THR A 137 12.38 -10.23 -0.15
C THR A 137 11.46 -9.38 -1.03
N GLY A 138 10.70 -8.47 -0.45
CA GLY A 138 9.74 -7.62 -1.16
C GLY A 138 8.47 -8.32 -1.66
N GLY A 139 8.33 -9.62 -1.43
CA GLY A 139 7.09 -10.36 -1.63
C GLY A 139 6.52 -10.22 -3.05
N ALA A 140 5.21 -9.97 -3.13
CA ALA A 140 4.52 -9.83 -4.42
C ALA A 140 5.01 -8.61 -5.21
N LEU A 141 5.33 -7.50 -4.53
CA LEU A 141 5.79 -6.28 -5.20
C LEU A 141 7.12 -6.50 -5.91
N ALA A 142 8.13 -7.09 -5.24
CA ALA A 142 9.41 -7.36 -5.89
C ALA A 142 9.31 -8.40 -7.02
N ARG A 143 8.34 -9.33 -6.97
CA ARG A 143 8.09 -10.26 -8.09
C ARG A 143 7.47 -9.57 -9.30
N ARG A 144 6.71 -8.49 -9.08
CA ARG A 144 5.93 -7.81 -10.13
C ARG A 144 6.63 -6.58 -10.70
N PHE A 145 7.29 -5.80 -9.85
CA PHE A 145 7.87 -4.50 -10.19
C PHE A 145 9.39 -4.56 -10.08
N PRO A 146 10.12 -4.43 -11.21
CA PRO A 146 11.59 -4.42 -11.21
C PRO A 146 12.18 -3.36 -10.28
N GLU A 147 11.54 -2.20 -10.16
CA GLU A 147 11.97 -1.08 -9.33
C GLU A 147 11.89 -1.44 -7.83
N ALA A 148 10.90 -2.24 -7.44
CA ALA A 148 10.83 -2.80 -6.08
C ALA A 148 11.92 -3.84 -5.85
N ALA A 149 12.16 -4.75 -6.81
CA ALA A 149 13.24 -5.74 -6.71
C ALA A 149 14.62 -5.07 -6.58
N GLU A 150 14.86 -4.00 -7.34
CA GLU A 150 16.10 -3.21 -7.28
C GLU A 150 16.31 -2.55 -5.91
N ALA A 151 15.25 -1.99 -5.31
CA ALA A 151 15.33 -1.41 -3.97
C ALA A 151 15.75 -2.46 -2.92
N TYR A 152 15.17 -3.66 -2.98
CA TYR A 152 15.53 -4.76 -2.07
C TYR A 152 16.95 -5.30 -2.33
N ALA A 153 17.37 -5.40 -3.60
CA ALA A 153 18.73 -5.80 -3.96
C ALA A 153 19.77 -4.80 -3.45
N THR A 154 19.50 -3.51 -3.61
CA THR A 154 20.37 -2.42 -3.15
C THR A 154 20.48 -2.38 -1.63
N ALA A 155 19.36 -2.63 -0.92
CA ALA A 155 19.36 -2.66 0.53
C ALA A 155 20.14 -3.82 1.15
N ALA A 156 20.36 -4.91 0.39
CA ALA A 156 21.14 -6.08 0.81
C ALA A 156 20.78 -6.57 2.23
N LEU A 157 19.47 -6.68 2.50
CA LEU A 157 18.97 -6.98 3.84
C LEU A 157 19.38 -8.39 4.30
N PRO A 158 19.64 -8.58 5.61
CA PRO A 158 19.85 -9.90 6.18
C PRO A 158 18.66 -10.82 5.91
N THR A 159 18.92 -12.08 5.54
CA THR A 159 17.88 -13.09 5.31
C THR A 159 17.74 -14.08 6.47
N THR A 160 18.60 -13.97 7.48
CA THR A 160 18.63 -14.80 8.68
C THR A 160 18.83 -13.91 9.92
N GLY A 161 18.51 -14.45 11.09
CA GLY A 161 18.60 -13.74 12.37
C GLY A 161 17.25 -13.29 12.91
N ASP A 162 17.27 -12.45 13.95
CA ASP A 162 16.05 -11.87 14.52
C ASP A 162 15.55 -10.72 13.64
N MET A 163 14.46 -10.99 12.91
CA MET A 163 13.82 -10.03 12.00
C MET A 163 13.02 -8.95 12.72
N THR A 164 12.81 -9.11 14.02
CA THR A 164 12.11 -8.17 14.91
C THR A 164 13.08 -7.27 15.68
N ALA A 165 14.35 -7.65 15.78
CA ALA A 165 15.41 -6.82 16.35
C ALA A 165 15.48 -5.46 15.66
N THR A 166 15.64 -4.40 16.44
CA THR A 166 15.47 -3.00 15.99
C THR A 166 16.46 -2.65 14.87
N GLU A 167 17.70 -3.09 15.00
CA GLU A 167 18.77 -2.92 14.02
C GLU A 167 18.50 -3.61 12.67
N THR A 168 17.69 -4.67 12.67
CA THR A 168 17.26 -5.39 11.45
C THR A 168 15.95 -4.82 10.91
N ALA A 169 15.01 -4.50 11.79
CA ALA A 169 13.66 -4.06 11.43
C ALA A 169 13.66 -2.68 10.76
N GLN A 170 14.46 -1.72 11.26
CA GLN A 170 14.45 -0.36 10.71
C GLN A 170 14.89 -0.26 9.24
N PRO A 171 16.07 -0.76 8.82
CA PRO A 171 16.45 -0.74 7.41
C PRO A 171 15.48 -1.56 6.53
N ARG A 172 14.91 -2.65 7.05
CA ARG A 172 13.89 -3.44 6.34
C ARG A 172 12.61 -2.64 6.06
N ILE A 173 12.10 -1.92 7.05
CA ILE A 173 10.89 -1.10 6.90
C ILE A 173 11.14 0.06 5.93
N ALA A 174 12.29 0.75 6.06
CA ALA A 174 12.68 1.82 5.14
C ALA A 174 12.80 1.30 3.69
N THR A 175 13.35 0.09 3.49
CA THR A 175 13.40 -0.57 2.17
C THR A 175 12.02 -0.84 1.62
N GLY A 176 11.08 -1.32 2.44
CA GLY A 176 9.69 -1.52 2.02
C GLY A 176 8.99 -0.22 1.61
N SER A 177 9.22 0.87 2.35
CA SER A 177 8.72 2.20 1.97
C SER A 177 9.34 2.70 0.66
N LEU A 178 10.65 2.54 0.47
CA LEU A 178 11.34 2.90 -0.76
C LEU A 178 10.82 2.11 -1.96
N ALA A 179 10.66 0.79 -1.81
CA ALA A 179 10.10 -0.06 -2.85
C ALA A 179 8.66 0.37 -3.21
N GLY A 180 7.81 0.60 -2.20
CA GLY A 180 6.45 1.10 -2.41
C GLY A 180 6.42 2.44 -3.14
N LEU A 181 7.28 3.39 -2.76
CA LEU A 181 7.42 4.67 -3.45
C LEU A 181 7.78 4.52 -4.91
N LYS A 182 8.77 3.67 -5.23
CA LYS A 182 9.16 3.40 -6.61
C LYS A 182 8.02 2.77 -7.43
N VAL A 183 7.24 1.88 -6.82
CA VAL A 183 6.05 1.31 -7.49
C VAL A 183 5.02 2.40 -7.76
N LEU A 184 4.68 3.23 -6.78
CA LEU A 184 3.70 4.31 -6.93
C LEU A 184 4.13 5.33 -8.00
N ASP A 185 5.41 5.70 -8.01
CA ASP A 185 6.02 6.55 -9.05
C ASP A 185 5.90 5.90 -10.44
N SER A 186 6.20 4.60 -10.56
CA SER A 186 6.08 3.88 -11.82
C SER A 186 4.64 3.80 -12.37
N LEU A 187 3.65 3.97 -11.49
CA LEU A 187 2.22 4.01 -11.79
C LEU A 187 1.67 5.45 -11.97
N GLY A 188 2.52 6.48 -11.79
CA GLY A 188 2.12 7.89 -11.88
C GLY A 188 1.25 8.38 -10.71
N ILE A 189 1.35 7.74 -9.54
CA ILE A 189 0.59 8.13 -8.35
C ILE A 189 1.42 9.14 -7.55
N GLU A 190 0.97 10.38 -7.57
CA GLU A 190 1.61 11.50 -6.85
C GLU A 190 0.82 11.87 -5.59
N ALA A 191 1.51 12.26 -4.54
CA ALA A 191 0.92 12.77 -3.31
C ALA A 191 1.20 14.27 -3.15
N GLY A 192 0.27 14.99 -2.51
CA GLY A 192 0.46 16.40 -2.15
C GLY A 192 1.17 16.58 -0.79
N LEU A 193 1.26 15.52 0.01
CA LEU A 193 1.91 15.52 1.31
C LEU A 193 2.36 14.12 1.71
N ALA A 194 3.31 14.05 2.63
CA ALA A 194 3.70 12.83 3.31
C ALA A 194 3.79 13.04 4.81
N VAL A 195 3.40 12.01 5.56
CA VAL A 195 3.58 11.93 7.01
C VAL A 195 4.25 10.61 7.33
N GLY A 196 5.19 10.62 8.27
CA GLY A 196 5.86 9.42 8.74
C GLY A 196 5.70 9.24 10.23
N HIS A 197 5.51 8.02 10.70
CA HIS A 197 5.47 7.72 12.13
C HIS A 197 6.85 7.28 12.62
N SER A 198 7.53 8.10 13.43
CA SER A 198 8.86 7.79 13.99
C SER A 198 9.88 7.41 12.90
N LEU A 199 10.19 6.12 12.73
CA LEU A 199 11.03 5.66 11.61
C LEU A 199 10.51 6.13 10.25
N GLY A 200 9.19 6.15 10.06
CA GLY A 200 8.57 6.55 8.81
C GLY A 200 8.89 7.99 8.38
N GLU A 201 9.33 8.87 9.31
CA GLU A 201 9.75 10.23 8.98
C GLU A 201 10.96 10.24 8.05
N LEU A 202 11.86 9.25 8.14
CA LEU A 202 12.97 9.11 7.21
C LEU A 202 12.46 8.87 5.78
N SER A 203 11.45 8.00 5.63
CA SER A 203 10.82 7.75 4.33
C SER A 203 10.06 8.98 3.81
N ALA A 204 9.43 9.75 4.68
CA ALA A 204 8.77 11.01 4.32
C ALA A 204 9.78 12.07 3.85
N LEU A 205 10.92 12.21 4.54
CA LEU A 205 12.01 13.10 4.15
C LEU A 205 12.65 12.69 2.83
N HIS A 206 12.81 11.38 2.61
CA HIS A 206 13.25 10.83 1.33
C HIS A 206 12.27 11.18 0.21
N TRP A 207 10.97 10.94 0.40
CA TRP A 207 9.93 11.31 -0.56
C TRP A 207 9.94 12.82 -0.87
N ALA A 208 10.18 13.66 0.13
CA ALA A 208 10.32 15.12 -0.03
C ALA A 208 11.63 15.55 -0.72
N GLY A 209 12.49 14.61 -1.15
CA GLY A 209 13.76 14.87 -1.84
C GLY A 209 14.90 15.29 -0.91
N SER A 210 14.74 15.20 0.41
CA SER A 210 15.78 15.57 1.38
C SER A 210 16.86 14.50 1.56
N LEU A 211 16.55 13.24 1.20
CA LEU A 211 17.47 12.10 1.28
C LEU A 211 17.47 11.36 -0.05
N THR A 212 18.63 10.89 -0.51
CA THR A 212 18.73 9.90 -1.58
C THR A 212 18.33 8.51 -1.08
N ASP A 213 18.08 7.55 -1.99
CA ASP A 213 17.83 6.14 -1.65
C ASP A 213 18.91 5.59 -0.71
N ALA A 214 20.18 5.84 -1.03
CA ALA A 214 21.31 5.37 -0.23
C ALA A 214 21.34 6.03 1.16
N GLN A 215 21.03 7.34 1.25
CA GLN A 215 20.98 8.05 2.52
C GLN A 215 19.81 7.58 3.40
N LEU A 216 18.63 7.31 2.82
CA LEU A 216 17.50 6.74 3.55
C LEU A 216 17.88 5.41 4.20
N LEU A 217 18.41 4.48 3.41
CA LEU A 217 18.77 3.15 3.87
C LEU A 217 19.89 3.20 4.91
N GLU A 218 20.94 4.00 4.68
CA GLU A 218 22.04 4.13 5.64
C GLU A 218 21.60 4.79 6.94
N THR A 219 20.76 5.83 6.88
CA THR A 219 20.24 6.50 8.08
C THR A 219 19.40 5.54 8.91
N ALA A 220 18.51 4.76 8.27
CA ALA A 220 17.73 3.74 8.96
C ALA A 220 18.62 2.65 9.59
N ARG A 221 19.70 2.24 8.89
CA ARG A 221 20.68 1.26 9.38
C ARG A 221 21.43 1.77 10.61
N VAL A 222 21.93 3.01 10.56
CA VAL A 222 22.65 3.67 11.66
C VAL A 222 21.74 3.88 12.86
N ARG A 223 20.52 4.39 12.63
CA ARG A 223 19.53 4.60 13.68
C ARG A 223 19.13 3.30 14.37
N GLY A 224 18.87 2.25 13.60
CA GLY A 224 18.54 0.93 14.13
C GLY A 224 19.62 0.38 15.06
N ARG A 225 20.90 0.43 14.63
CA ARG A 225 22.04 0.01 15.48
C ARG A 225 22.20 0.89 16.72
N ALA A 226 22.18 2.21 16.55
CA ALA A 226 22.33 3.13 17.67
C ALA A 226 21.25 2.91 18.73
N MET A 227 20.00 2.66 18.30
CA MET A 227 18.91 2.32 19.22
C MET A 227 19.13 0.96 19.88
N ALA A 228 19.59 -0.07 19.15
CA ALA A 228 19.90 -1.36 19.75
C ALA A 228 21.01 -1.27 20.81
N ASP A 229 22.06 -0.49 20.55
CA ASP A 229 23.22 -0.36 21.42
C ASP A 229 22.95 0.52 22.67
N HIS A 230 22.07 1.52 22.56
CA HIS A 230 21.89 2.56 23.58
C HIS A 230 20.50 2.59 24.23
N SER A 231 19.57 1.72 23.82
CA SER A 231 18.28 1.63 24.51
C SER A 231 18.49 1.06 25.91
N ALA A 232 18.12 1.84 26.93
CA ALA A 232 18.01 1.33 28.28
C ALA A 232 17.00 0.17 28.31
N SER A 233 17.16 -0.79 29.24
CA SER A 233 16.18 -1.86 29.40
C SER A 233 14.81 -1.25 29.71
N GLY A 234 13.85 -1.44 28.83
CA GLY A 234 12.51 -0.89 28.94
C GLY A 234 11.59 -1.56 27.94
N THR A 235 10.29 -1.30 28.07
CA THR A 235 9.27 -1.83 27.18
C THR A 235 8.31 -0.73 26.76
N MET A 236 7.54 -0.99 25.72
CA MET A 236 6.46 -0.13 25.26
C MET A 236 5.13 -0.87 25.36
N ALA A 237 4.08 -0.15 25.71
CA ALA A 237 2.71 -0.68 25.71
C ALA A 237 1.76 0.26 24.96
N SER A 238 0.82 -0.35 24.23
CA SER A 238 -0.33 0.38 23.68
C SER A 238 -1.42 0.43 24.72
N LEU A 239 -1.90 1.63 25.02
CA LEU A 239 -3.02 1.90 25.93
C LEU A 239 -4.24 2.30 25.12
N ALA A 240 -5.38 1.65 25.37
CA ALA A 240 -6.67 1.99 24.77
C ALA A 240 -7.30 3.22 25.47
N ALA A 241 -6.54 4.30 25.55
CA ALA A 241 -6.95 5.55 26.16
C ALA A 241 -6.36 6.76 25.42
N GLY A 242 -7.04 7.89 25.55
CA GLY A 242 -6.56 9.16 25.02
C GLY A 242 -5.38 9.76 25.80
N PRO A 243 -4.75 10.81 25.25
CA PRO A 243 -3.57 11.47 25.82
C PRO A 243 -3.71 11.81 27.31
N GLU A 244 -4.79 12.50 27.68
CA GLU A 244 -5.02 12.99 29.05
C GLU A 244 -5.11 11.85 30.07
N THR A 245 -5.81 10.77 29.71
CA THR A 245 -5.92 9.57 30.55
C THR A 245 -4.58 8.85 30.67
N ALA A 246 -3.85 8.70 29.56
CA ALA A 246 -2.53 8.07 29.58
C ALA A 246 -1.55 8.84 30.47
N GLU A 247 -1.52 10.17 30.35
CA GLU A 247 -0.68 11.06 31.17
C GLU A 247 -1.06 10.98 32.65
N ARG A 248 -2.35 10.98 32.97
CA ARG A 248 -2.84 10.81 34.35
C ARG A 248 -2.43 9.46 34.94
N LEU A 249 -2.61 8.36 34.19
CA LEU A 249 -2.23 7.01 34.64
C LEU A 249 -0.71 6.87 34.84
N ALA A 250 0.08 7.58 34.03
CA ALA A 250 1.54 7.60 34.13
C ALA A 250 2.07 8.46 35.30
N GLN A 251 1.25 9.30 35.94
CA GLN A 251 1.70 10.16 37.03
C GLN A 251 2.38 9.37 38.16
N GLY A 252 3.59 9.80 38.51
CA GLY A 252 4.40 9.18 39.56
C GLY A 252 5.08 7.86 39.18
N LEU A 253 4.97 7.43 37.91
CA LEU A 253 5.73 6.30 37.35
C LEU A 253 6.82 6.84 36.42
N PRO A 254 7.97 6.14 36.27
CA PRO A 254 8.99 6.48 35.28
C PRO A 254 8.55 6.07 33.86
N VAL A 255 7.36 6.50 33.45
CA VAL A 255 6.74 6.21 32.15
C VAL A 255 6.54 7.50 31.37
N VAL A 256 6.86 7.46 30.08
CA VAL A 256 6.65 8.58 29.15
C VAL A 256 5.66 8.18 28.07
N VAL A 257 4.86 9.14 27.60
CA VAL A 257 4.09 8.95 26.38
C VAL A 257 5.03 9.02 25.18
N SER A 258 5.04 7.95 24.39
CA SER A 258 5.94 7.76 23.23
C SER A 258 5.24 7.88 21.88
N GLY A 259 3.91 7.91 21.87
CA GLY A 259 3.14 8.11 20.64
C GLY A 259 1.67 8.40 20.92
N TYR A 260 1.10 9.33 20.16
CA TYR A 260 -0.33 9.64 20.17
C TYR A 260 -0.93 9.13 18.86
N ASN A 261 -1.43 7.90 18.86
CA ASN A 261 -1.88 7.21 17.64
C ASN A 261 -3.35 7.52 17.29
N GLY A 262 -4.10 8.10 18.23
CA GLY A 262 -5.47 8.54 18.01
C GLY A 262 -6.13 9.04 19.31
N PRO A 263 -7.40 9.48 19.23
CA PRO A 263 -8.11 10.05 20.39
C PRO A 263 -8.33 9.03 21.53
N ALA A 264 -8.27 7.73 21.22
CA ALA A 264 -8.43 6.65 22.19
C ALA A 264 -7.26 5.64 22.14
N GLN A 265 -6.12 6.02 21.57
CA GLN A 265 -4.95 5.15 21.48
C GLN A 265 -3.65 5.92 21.71
N THR A 266 -2.96 5.57 22.79
CA THR A 266 -1.69 6.19 23.19
C THR A 266 -0.65 5.09 23.41
N VAL A 267 0.59 5.32 23.00
CA VAL A 267 1.73 4.43 23.28
C VAL A 267 2.54 5.02 24.40
N VAL A 268 2.84 4.22 25.41
CA VAL A 268 3.69 4.59 26.55
C VAL A 268 4.95 3.74 26.57
N ALA A 269 6.05 4.28 27.07
CA ALA A 269 7.32 3.57 27.23
C ALA A 269 7.96 3.86 28.59
N GLY A 270 8.65 2.87 29.14
CA GLY A 270 9.33 2.97 30.42
C GLY A 270 9.93 1.63 30.85
N PRO A 271 10.49 1.56 32.08
CA PRO A 271 10.87 0.30 32.71
C PRO A 271 9.72 -0.72 32.74
N VAL A 272 10.05 -2.01 32.67
CA VAL A 272 9.06 -3.09 32.57
C VAL A 272 8.08 -3.06 33.74
N ASP A 273 8.59 -2.96 34.96
CA ASP A 273 7.82 -2.86 36.20
C ASP A 273 6.90 -1.63 36.23
N ALA A 274 7.37 -0.50 35.68
CA ALA A 274 6.57 0.72 35.61
C ALA A 274 5.43 0.61 34.59
N ILE A 275 5.66 -0.06 33.45
CA ILE A 275 4.62 -0.33 32.46
C ILE A 275 3.59 -1.33 32.99
N GLU A 276 4.02 -2.37 33.71
CA GLU A 276 3.12 -3.31 34.39
C GLU A 276 2.25 -2.61 35.45
N ALA A 277 2.84 -1.72 36.25
CA ALA A 277 2.10 -0.91 37.22
C ALA A 277 1.08 0.03 36.54
N LEU A 278 1.44 0.65 35.42
CA LEU A 278 0.51 1.46 34.64
C LEU A 278 -0.65 0.61 34.08
N ALA A 279 -0.34 -0.58 33.55
CA ALA A 279 -1.36 -1.50 33.03
C ALA A 279 -2.35 -1.94 34.12
N ALA A 280 -1.86 -2.20 35.34
CA ALA A 280 -2.73 -2.51 36.48
C ALA A 280 -3.67 -1.34 36.82
N ARG A 281 -3.16 -0.09 36.86
CA ARG A 281 -4.00 1.11 37.06
C ARG A 281 -5.07 1.25 35.98
N ALA A 282 -4.71 1.01 34.71
CA ALA A 282 -5.65 1.09 33.60
C ALA A 282 -6.78 0.05 33.70
N ALA A 283 -6.47 -1.15 34.19
CA ALA A 283 -7.45 -2.22 34.38
C ALA A 283 -8.42 -1.95 35.53
N GLU A 284 -8.02 -1.21 36.57
CA GLU A 284 -8.89 -0.82 37.68
C GLU A 284 -9.93 0.24 37.29
N GLU A 285 -9.68 1.00 36.22
CA GLU A 285 -10.56 2.07 35.72
C GLU A 285 -11.46 1.64 34.55
N SER A 286 -11.30 0.40 34.06
CA SER A 286 -12.08 -0.19 32.96
C SER A 286 -13.32 -0.93 33.48
#